data_AF-A0A3D2UF39-F1
#
_entry.id   AF-A0A3D2UF39-F1
#
_cell.length_a   1.000
_cell.length_b   1.000
_cell.length_c   1.000
_cell.angle_alpha   90.00
_cell.angle_beta   90.00
_cell.angle_gamma   90.00
#
_symmetry.space_group_name_H-M   'P 1'
#
loop_
_entity.id
_entity.type
_entity.pdbx_description
1 polymer ?
#
loop_
_entity_poly.entity_id
_entity_poly.type
_entity_poly.pdbx_seq_one_letter_code
_entity_poly.pdbx_strand_id
1 'polypeptide(L)'
;MYSDQMSSAEAQAALVTIEKAESETIASLRPPLWLITMISLLCGIFTFSFAVTEGENHWALGAWLSGIAVVLLVLFWMYSARLLGVRAPVLPPSGSGKIFLALQALFYAVVLFVGRGATLWGRPETRLEGAFPIADLPLAPYIAAVIVSLSVAYLTYKYPTNEWVQQDASK
;
A
#
# COMPACT_ATOMS: atom_id res chain seq x y z
N MET A 1 16.95 -41.55 24.55
CA MET A 1 15.54 -41.36 24.16
C MET A 1 14.80 -40.32 25.00
N TYR A 2 14.97 -40.26 26.32
CA TYR A 2 14.32 -39.21 27.15
C TYR A 2 14.95 -37.80 27.01
N SER A 3 16.25 -37.71 26.72
CA SER A 3 16.98 -36.43 26.56
C SER A 3 16.60 -35.65 25.30
N ASP A 4 16.37 -36.34 24.18
CA ASP A 4 15.98 -35.70 22.91
C ASP A 4 14.56 -35.13 22.97
N GLN A 5 13.65 -35.78 23.69
CA GLN A 5 12.28 -35.29 23.85
C GLN A 5 12.22 -34.03 24.71
N MET A 6 12.96 -33.96 25.83
CA MET A 6 13.05 -32.74 26.63
C MET A 6 13.71 -31.58 25.86
N SER A 7 14.78 -31.86 25.11
CA SER A 7 15.44 -30.85 24.27
C SER A 7 14.52 -30.33 23.14
N SER A 8 13.72 -31.20 22.51
CA SER A 8 12.75 -30.79 21.49
C SER A 8 11.59 -29.96 22.07
N ALA A 9 11.16 -30.26 23.29
CA ALA A 9 10.12 -29.50 23.97
C ALA A 9 10.61 -28.10 24.41
N GLU A 10 11.84 -28.00 24.88
CA GLU A 10 12.49 -26.71 25.19
C GLU A 10 12.72 -25.88 23.93
N ALA A 11 13.13 -26.51 22.82
CA ALA A 11 13.26 -25.82 21.53
C ALA A 11 11.92 -25.30 21.00
N GLN A 12 10.83 -26.07 21.12
CA GLN A 12 9.48 -25.61 20.78
C GLN A 12 9.00 -24.49 21.69
N ALA A 13 9.25 -24.57 22.99
CA ALA A 13 8.91 -23.50 23.93
C ALA A 13 9.68 -22.20 23.60
N ALA A 14 10.96 -22.30 23.25
CA ALA A 14 11.76 -21.17 22.80
C ALA A 14 11.21 -20.57 21.48
N LEU A 15 10.86 -21.41 20.50
CA LEU A 15 10.25 -20.96 19.24
C LEU A 15 8.92 -20.23 19.47
N VAL A 16 8.02 -20.78 20.30
CA VAL A 16 6.75 -20.11 20.64
C VAL A 16 6.97 -18.78 21.35
N THR A 17 8.00 -18.69 22.21
CA THR A 17 8.34 -17.45 22.90
C THR A 17 8.91 -16.40 21.93
N ILE A 18 9.75 -16.83 20.98
CA ILE A 18 10.28 -15.98 19.92
C ILE A 18 9.15 -15.51 19.00
N GLU A 19 8.26 -16.41 18.57
CA GLU A 19 7.11 -16.10 17.71
C GLU A 19 6.14 -15.13 18.39
N LYS A 20 5.89 -15.31 19.70
CA LYS A 20 5.11 -14.37 20.51
C LYS A 20 5.79 -13.01 20.60
N ALA A 21 7.08 -12.95 20.91
CA ALA A 21 7.84 -11.70 20.99
C ALA A 21 7.91 -10.99 19.64
N GLU A 22 8.07 -11.73 18.55
CA GLU A 22 8.04 -11.23 17.18
C GLU A 22 6.65 -10.66 16.85
N SER A 23 5.58 -11.36 17.21
CA SER A 23 4.20 -10.89 17.00
C SER A 23 3.88 -9.60 17.77
N GLU A 24 4.34 -9.48 19.02
CA GLU A 24 4.16 -8.28 19.84
C GLU A 24 5.00 -7.11 19.31
N THR A 25 6.20 -7.40 18.80
CA THR A 25 7.08 -6.41 18.18
C THR A 25 6.52 -5.92 16.84
N ILE A 26 6.02 -6.82 15.98
CA ILE A 26 5.33 -6.49 14.72
C ILE A 26 4.06 -5.69 14.99
N ALA A 27 3.28 -6.05 16.01
CA ALA A 27 2.10 -5.30 16.40
C ALA A 27 2.45 -3.88 16.88
N SER A 28 3.55 -3.72 17.62
CA SER A 28 4.07 -2.41 18.02
C SER A 28 4.68 -1.60 16.85
N LEU A 29 5.07 -2.26 15.76
CA LEU A 29 5.70 -1.63 14.60
C LEU A 29 4.74 -1.33 13.45
N ARG A 30 3.52 -1.88 13.50
CA ARG A 30 2.49 -1.63 12.50
C ARG A 30 2.20 -0.12 12.45
N PRO A 31 2.15 0.51 11.26
CA PRO A 31 1.77 1.91 11.17
C PRO A 31 0.39 2.12 11.82
N PRO A 32 0.18 3.22 12.55
CA PRO A 32 -1.08 3.47 13.23
C PRO A 32 -2.21 3.58 12.19
N LEU A 33 -3.41 3.11 12.55
CA LEU A 33 -4.55 3.03 11.61
C LEU A 33 -4.86 4.35 10.92
N TRP A 34 -4.77 5.48 11.63
CA TRP A 34 -5.01 6.81 11.07
C TRP A 34 -4.01 7.17 9.96
N LEU A 35 -2.77 6.69 10.05
CA LEU A 35 -1.75 6.93 9.03
C LEU A 35 -2.04 6.09 7.79
N ILE A 36 -2.44 4.83 8.00
CA ILE A 36 -2.84 3.93 6.90
C ILE A 36 -4.03 4.50 6.14
N THR A 37 -5.05 5.01 6.85
CA THR A 37 -6.22 5.62 6.20
C THR A 37 -5.85 6.90 5.44
N MET A 38 -4.98 7.75 5.99
CA MET A 38 -4.48 8.94 5.28
C MET A 38 -3.72 8.56 4.00
N ILE A 39 -2.79 7.61 4.07
CA ILE A 39 -2.03 7.14 2.90
C ILE A 39 -2.98 6.54 1.85
N SER A 40 -3.90 5.68 2.26
CA SER A 40 -4.90 5.06 1.39
C SER A 40 -5.78 6.09 0.67
N LEU A 41 -6.28 7.10 1.39
CA LEU A 41 -7.08 8.16 0.81
C LEU A 41 -6.27 8.99 -0.19
N LEU A 42 -5.03 9.35 0.16
CA LEU A 42 -4.14 10.10 -0.73
C LEU A 42 -3.76 9.31 -1.98
N CYS A 43 -3.53 8.00 -1.88
CA CYS A 43 -3.33 7.14 -3.05
C CYS A 43 -4.57 7.10 -3.95
N GLY A 44 -5.78 7.07 -3.37
CA GLY A 44 -7.02 7.19 -4.13
C GLY A 44 -7.15 8.54 -4.85
N ILE A 45 -6.86 9.64 -4.14
CA ILE A 45 -6.87 11.00 -4.71
C ILE A 45 -5.83 11.13 -5.82
N PHE A 46 -4.64 10.54 -5.65
CA PHE A 46 -3.60 10.48 -6.67
C PHE A 46 -4.11 9.78 -7.93
N THR A 47 -4.66 8.57 -7.78
CA THR A 47 -5.19 7.78 -8.89
C THR A 47 -6.32 8.49 -9.62
N PHE A 48 -7.25 9.08 -8.87
CA PHE A 48 -8.33 9.89 -9.44
C PHE A 48 -7.75 11.06 -10.25
N SER A 49 -6.92 11.87 -9.61
CA SER A 49 -6.32 13.08 -10.20
C SER A 49 -5.53 12.73 -11.46
N PHE A 50 -4.76 11.65 -11.44
CA PHE A 50 -4.01 11.17 -12.59
C PHE A 50 -4.91 10.69 -13.74
N ALA A 51 -6.01 9.99 -13.45
CA ALA A 51 -6.94 9.51 -14.46
C ALA A 51 -7.63 10.67 -15.22
N VAL A 52 -7.86 11.79 -14.53
CA VAL A 52 -8.57 12.97 -15.06
C VAL A 52 -7.64 14.10 -15.53
N THR A 53 -6.32 13.93 -15.38
CA THR A 53 -5.32 14.93 -15.79
C THR A 53 -5.26 15.02 -17.32
N GLU A 54 -5.57 16.19 -17.87
CA GLU A 54 -5.53 16.49 -19.30
C GLU A 54 -5.13 17.94 -19.54
N GLY A 55 -4.28 18.18 -20.53
CA GLY A 55 -3.85 19.54 -20.92
C GLY A 55 -3.32 20.36 -19.74
N GLU A 56 -3.75 21.62 -19.66
CA GLU A 56 -3.41 22.57 -18.59
C GLU A 56 -4.37 22.53 -17.39
N ASN A 57 -5.00 21.38 -17.09
CA ASN A 57 -5.96 21.32 -15.99
C ASN A 57 -5.28 21.16 -14.59
N HIS A 58 -5.94 21.70 -13.57
CA HIS A 58 -5.46 21.75 -12.19
C HIS A 58 -5.34 20.37 -11.48
N TRP A 59 -5.93 19.31 -12.03
CA TRP A 59 -5.83 17.95 -11.49
C TRP A 59 -4.42 17.38 -11.58
N ALA A 60 -3.58 17.88 -12.49
CA ALA A 60 -2.14 17.58 -12.46
C ALA A 60 -1.52 17.96 -11.11
N LEU A 61 -1.89 19.14 -10.57
CA LEU A 61 -1.43 19.60 -9.25
C LEU A 61 -1.99 18.70 -8.14
N GLY A 62 -3.24 18.25 -8.26
CA GLY A 62 -3.84 17.28 -7.33
C GLY A 62 -3.05 15.97 -7.26
N ALA A 63 -2.61 15.45 -8.41
CA ALA A 63 -1.76 14.27 -8.48
C ALA A 63 -0.38 14.54 -7.84
N TRP A 64 0.28 15.66 -8.14
CA TRP A 64 1.57 15.99 -7.53
C TRP A 64 1.48 16.17 -6.00
N LEU A 65 0.50 16.95 -5.53
CA LEU A 65 0.32 17.22 -4.09
C LEU A 65 0.03 15.94 -3.31
N SER A 66 -0.87 15.08 -3.82
CA SER A 66 -1.16 13.81 -3.18
C SER A 66 0.04 12.86 -3.20
N GLY A 67 0.77 12.78 -4.31
CA GLY A 67 1.99 11.97 -4.40
C GLY A 67 3.07 12.42 -3.41
N ILE A 68 3.33 13.73 -3.33
CA ILE A 68 4.28 14.30 -2.37
C ILE A 68 3.83 14.03 -0.94
N ALA A 69 2.55 14.21 -0.63
CA ALA A 69 2.00 13.94 0.69
C ALA A 69 2.17 12.47 1.11
N VAL A 70 1.93 11.51 0.21
CA VAL A 70 2.17 10.08 0.48
C VAL A 70 3.64 9.83 0.81
N VAL A 71 4.57 10.36 0.01
CA VAL A 71 6.02 10.20 0.25
C VAL A 71 6.39 10.76 1.62
N LEU A 72 5.91 11.95 1.97
CA LEU A 72 6.18 12.56 3.28
C LEU A 72 5.61 11.75 4.44
N LEU A 73 4.39 11.20 4.33
CA LEU A 73 3.80 10.35 5.36
C LEU A 73 4.57 9.04 5.55
N VAL A 74 5.03 8.42 4.46
CA VAL A 74 5.87 7.21 4.53
C VAL A 74 7.23 7.53 5.18
N LEU A 75 7.88 8.64 4.79
CA LEU A 75 9.13 9.07 5.41
C LEU A 75 8.96 9.41 6.90
N PHE A 76 7.86 10.06 7.27
CA PHE A 76 7.51 10.36 8.66
C PHE A 76 7.35 9.08 9.48
N TRP A 77 6.68 8.07 8.94
CA TRP A 77 6.55 6.77 9.60
C TRP A 77 7.89 6.07 9.76
N MET A 78 8.71 6.04 8.71
CA MET A 78 10.06 5.46 8.78
C MET A 78 10.93 6.17 9.81
N TYR A 79 10.86 7.49 9.87
CA TYR A 79 11.58 8.28 10.86
C TYR A 79 11.10 7.95 12.28
N SER A 80 9.79 7.83 12.48
CA SER A 80 9.20 7.44 13.76
C SER A 80 9.63 6.03 14.18
N ALA A 81 9.66 5.06 13.25
CA ALA A 81 10.17 3.72 13.51
C ALA A 81 11.66 3.72 13.89
N ARG A 82 12.48 4.55 13.22
CA ARG A 82 13.89 4.73 13.55
C ARG A 82 14.10 5.32 14.95
N LEU A 83 13.28 6.27 15.38
CA LEU A 83 13.32 6.84 16.74
C LEU A 83 13.01 5.77 17.80
N LEU A 84 12.18 4.79 17.48
CA LEU A 84 11.88 3.64 18.32
C LEU A 84 12.95 2.52 18.25
N GLY A 85 14.08 2.77 17.58
CA GLY A 85 15.18 1.82 17.45
C GLY A 85 14.98 0.75 16.38
N VAL A 86 13.90 0.81 15.61
CA VAL A 86 13.61 -0.18 14.57
C VAL A 86 13.92 0.37 13.19
N ARG A 87 14.80 -0.34 12.47
CA ARG A 87 15.03 -0.08 11.04
C ARG A 87 13.91 -0.71 10.24
N ALA A 88 12.91 0.08 9.86
CA ALA A 88 11.95 -0.31 8.83
C ALA A 88 12.63 -0.25 7.44
N PRO A 89 12.93 -1.37 6.77
CA PRO A 89 13.47 -1.34 5.43
C PRO A 89 12.39 -0.93 4.43
N VAL A 90 12.71 -0.03 3.49
CA VAL A 90 11.77 0.43 2.43
C VAL A 90 11.46 -0.70 1.46
N LEU A 91 12.48 -1.51 1.17
CA LEU A 91 12.39 -2.64 0.26
C LEU A 91 12.47 -3.93 1.07
N PRO A 92 11.59 -4.90 0.79
CA PRO A 92 11.68 -6.20 1.42
C PRO A 92 13.04 -6.84 1.11
N PRO A 93 13.78 -7.32 2.13
CA PRO A 93 15.08 -7.94 1.94
C PRO A 93 14.96 -9.30 1.21
N SER A 94 13.84 -10.00 1.40
CA SER A 94 13.56 -11.31 0.84
C SER A 94 13.24 -11.28 -0.67
N GLY A 95 13.63 -12.35 -1.38
CA GLY A 95 13.31 -12.51 -2.81
C GLY A 95 11.80 -12.58 -3.09
N SER A 96 11.04 -13.26 -2.22
CA SER A 96 9.58 -13.36 -2.29
C SER A 96 8.90 -12.00 -2.07
N GLY A 97 9.38 -11.20 -1.10
CA GLY A 97 8.87 -9.85 -0.87
C GLY A 97 9.11 -8.93 -2.07
N LYS A 98 10.25 -9.04 -2.76
CA LYS A 98 10.51 -8.27 -4.00
C LYS A 98 9.52 -8.62 -5.11
N ILE A 99 9.22 -9.91 -5.29
CA ILE A 99 8.22 -10.36 -6.27
C ILE A 99 6.84 -9.83 -5.89
N PHE A 100 6.48 -9.89 -4.60
CA PHE A 100 5.20 -9.36 -4.14
C PHE A 100 5.08 -7.85 -4.39
N LEU A 101 6.12 -7.08 -4.06
CA LEU A 101 6.16 -5.65 -4.32
C LEU A 101 6.04 -5.35 -5.83
N ALA A 102 6.71 -6.14 -6.67
CA ALA A 102 6.61 -6.01 -8.12
C ALA A 102 5.20 -6.31 -8.65
N LEU A 103 4.54 -7.35 -8.12
CA LEU A 103 3.15 -7.67 -8.45
C LEU A 103 2.18 -6.57 -8.00
N GLN A 104 2.39 -6.00 -6.81
CA GLN A 104 1.59 -4.88 -6.31
C GLN A 104 1.79 -3.63 -7.18
N ALA A 105 3.04 -3.31 -7.54
CA ALA A 105 3.34 -2.22 -8.45
C ALA A 105 2.70 -2.42 -9.83
N LEU A 106 2.75 -3.64 -10.37
CA LEU A 106 2.10 -4.00 -11.62
C LEU A 106 0.57 -3.83 -11.52
N PHE A 107 -0.04 -4.33 -10.44
CA PHE A 107 -1.48 -4.16 -10.19
C PHE A 107 -1.87 -2.68 -10.19
N TYR A 108 -1.16 -1.82 -9.45
CA TYR A 108 -1.44 -0.39 -9.42
C TYR A 108 -1.21 0.30 -10.76
N ALA A 109 -0.16 -0.08 -11.49
CA ALA A 109 0.09 0.44 -12.83
C ALA A 109 -1.08 0.10 -13.77
N VAL A 110 -1.54 -1.16 -13.77
CA VAL A 110 -2.70 -1.59 -14.57
C VAL A 110 -3.94 -0.77 -14.20
N VAL A 111 -4.26 -0.63 -12.92
CA VAL A 111 -5.43 0.15 -12.48
C VAL A 111 -5.31 1.62 -12.89
N LEU A 112 -4.12 2.22 -12.78
CA LEU A 112 -3.87 3.60 -13.21
C LEU A 112 -4.06 3.79 -14.72
N PHE A 113 -3.46 2.95 -15.54
CA PHE A 113 -3.54 3.08 -17.00
C PHE A 113 -4.91 2.70 -17.54
N VAL A 114 -5.55 1.64 -17.01
CA VAL A 114 -6.91 1.26 -17.39
C VAL A 114 -7.91 2.31 -16.94
N GLY A 115 -7.79 2.82 -15.70
CA GLY A 115 -8.63 3.90 -15.19
C GLY A 115 -8.54 5.15 -16.05
N ARG A 116 -7.32 5.56 -16.43
CA ARG A 116 -7.09 6.66 -17.37
C ARG A 116 -7.70 6.35 -18.74
N GLY A 117 -7.37 5.22 -19.36
CA GLY A 117 -7.86 4.84 -20.69
C GLY A 117 -9.39 4.82 -20.78
N ALA A 118 -10.06 4.24 -19.78
CA ALA A 118 -11.52 4.23 -19.68
C ALA A 118 -12.11 5.64 -19.47
N THR A 119 -11.39 6.52 -18.77
CA THR A 119 -11.76 7.95 -18.65
C THR A 119 -11.68 8.66 -19.99
N LEU A 120 -10.68 8.34 -20.83
CA LEU A 120 -10.52 8.92 -22.16
C LEU A 120 -11.57 8.39 -23.16
N TRP A 121 -11.91 7.11 -23.11
CA TRP A 121 -12.88 6.48 -24.01
C TRP A 121 -14.34 6.76 -23.66
N GLY A 122 -14.67 6.89 -22.38
CA GLY A 122 -16.04 7.19 -21.93
C GLY A 122 -16.46 8.65 -22.10
N ARG A 123 -15.74 9.44 -22.91
CA ARG A 123 -15.99 10.88 -23.04
C ARG A 123 -17.04 11.19 -24.12
N PRO A 124 -17.95 12.15 -23.87
CA PRO A 124 -18.78 12.74 -24.92
C PRO A 124 -17.97 13.72 -25.79
N GLU A 125 -18.20 13.70 -27.11
CA GLU A 125 -17.41 14.43 -28.12
C GLU A 125 -17.59 15.97 -28.12
N THR A 126 -18.61 16.51 -27.45
CA THR A 126 -19.00 17.93 -27.51
C THR A 126 -18.28 18.86 -26.52
N ARG A 127 -17.03 18.54 -26.13
CA ARG A 127 -16.42 19.07 -24.90
C ARG A 127 -15.53 20.30 -25.11
N LEU A 128 -15.78 21.36 -24.33
CA LEU A 128 -14.90 22.53 -24.18
C LEU A 128 -13.79 22.24 -23.16
N GLU A 129 -12.54 22.49 -23.54
CA GLU A 129 -11.36 22.35 -22.67
C GLU A 129 -11.41 23.35 -21.51
N GLY A 130 -11.18 22.90 -20.27
CA GLY A 130 -10.79 23.80 -19.17
C GLY A 130 -11.57 23.70 -17.85
N ALA A 131 -12.80 23.18 -17.82
CA ALA A 131 -13.57 23.09 -16.57
C ALA A 131 -14.30 21.74 -16.45
N PHE A 132 -13.88 20.95 -15.46
CA PHE A 132 -14.51 19.68 -15.10
C PHE A 132 -15.14 19.81 -13.71
N PRO A 133 -16.47 19.94 -13.60
CA PRO A 133 -17.17 19.62 -12.37
C PRO A 133 -17.01 18.13 -12.08
N ILE A 134 -16.72 17.79 -10.82
CA ILE A 134 -16.57 16.40 -10.34
C ILE A 134 -17.81 15.56 -10.78
N ALA A 135 -19.00 16.14 -10.78
CA ALA A 135 -20.25 15.46 -11.13
C ALA A 135 -20.33 14.93 -12.59
N ASP A 136 -19.61 15.51 -13.56
CA ASP A 136 -19.75 15.18 -14.99
C ASP A 136 -18.66 14.22 -15.50
N LEU A 137 -17.95 13.57 -14.58
CA LEU A 137 -16.93 12.58 -14.90
C LEU A 137 -17.55 11.20 -15.15
N PRO A 138 -16.98 10.42 -16.08
CA PRO A 138 -17.31 9.01 -16.17
C PRO A 138 -17.06 8.32 -14.82
N LEU A 139 -17.69 7.17 -14.60
CA LEU A 139 -17.52 6.42 -13.34
C LEU A 139 -16.11 5.81 -13.18
N ALA A 140 -15.38 5.63 -14.29
CA ALA A 140 -14.06 5.01 -14.33
C ALA A 140 -13.02 5.57 -13.33
N PRO A 141 -12.76 6.90 -13.25
CA PRO A 141 -11.79 7.47 -12.31
C PRO A 141 -12.19 7.24 -10.85
N TYR A 142 -13.49 7.25 -10.51
CA TYR A 142 -13.97 6.96 -9.16
C TYR A 142 -13.72 5.51 -8.78
N ILE A 143 -14.07 4.58 -9.67
CA ILE A 143 -13.88 3.15 -9.44
C ILE A 143 -12.39 2.83 -9.27
N ALA A 144 -11.53 3.38 -10.13
CA ALA A 144 -10.09 3.21 -10.03
C ALA A 144 -9.54 3.75 -8.69
N ALA A 145 -9.99 4.94 -8.26
CA ALA A 145 -9.60 5.53 -6.98
C ALA A 145 -10.01 4.66 -5.78
N VAL A 146 -11.23 4.13 -5.77
CA VAL A 146 -11.73 3.25 -4.71
C VAL A 146 -10.95 1.93 -4.67
N ILE A 147 -10.68 1.32 -5.82
CA ILE A 147 -9.87 0.09 -5.90
C ILE A 147 -8.48 0.32 -5.31
N VAL A 148 -7.80 1.40 -5.70
CA VAL A 148 -6.47 1.72 -5.17
C VAL A 148 -6.53 2.05 -3.68
N SER A 149 -7.48 2.87 -3.25
CA SER A 149 -7.65 3.24 -1.85
C SER A 149 -7.86 2.01 -0.95
N LEU A 150 -8.82 1.15 -1.28
CA LEU A 150 -9.13 -0.04 -0.47
C LEU A 150 -7.99 -1.06 -0.49
N SER A 151 -7.36 -1.29 -1.65
CA SER A 151 -6.25 -2.22 -1.74
C SER A 151 -5.01 -1.73 -0.99
N VAL A 152 -4.68 -0.43 -1.04
CA VAL A 152 -3.60 0.16 -0.23
C VAL A 152 -3.91 0.01 1.26
N ALA A 153 -5.13 0.36 1.70
CA ALA A 153 -5.52 0.20 3.10
C ALA A 153 -5.37 -1.25 3.57
N TYR A 154 -5.87 -2.21 2.79
CA TYR A 154 -5.80 -3.63 3.11
C TYR A 154 -4.35 -4.14 3.13
N LEU A 155 -3.56 -3.85 2.10
CA LEU A 155 -2.20 -4.36 1.96
C LEU A 155 -1.26 -3.76 3.00
N THR A 156 -1.35 -2.45 3.25
CA THR A 156 -0.53 -1.81 4.29
C THR A 156 -0.91 -2.28 5.70
N TYR A 157 -2.20 -2.58 5.95
CA TYR A 157 -2.62 -3.13 7.23
C TYR A 157 -2.17 -4.57 7.45
N LYS A 158 -2.36 -5.43 6.43
CA LYS A 158 -2.07 -6.87 6.53
C LYS A 158 -0.59 -7.20 6.37
N TYR A 159 0.12 -6.49 5.50
CA TYR A 159 1.53 -6.72 5.16
C TYR A 159 2.36 -5.43 5.33
N PRO A 160 2.56 -4.95 6.58
CA PRO A 160 3.24 -3.67 6.82
C PRO A 160 4.71 -3.65 6.38
N THR A 161 5.36 -4.81 6.28
CA THR A 161 6.76 -4.96 5.82
C THR A 161 6.87 -5.35 4.34
N ASN A 162 5.73 -5.52 3.64
CA ASN A 162 5.67 -6.11 2.29
C ASN A 162 6.36 -7.48 2.16
N GLU A 163 6.51 -8.20 3.28
CA GLU A 163 7.00 -9.57 3.27
C GLU A 163 5.85 -10.55 3.13
N TRP A 164 5.97 -11.45 2.16
CA TRP A 164 5.17 -12.68 2.14
C TRP A 164 5.81 -13.66 3.10
N VAL A 165 5.33 -13.67 4.33
CA VAL A 165 5.55 -14.81 5.23
C VAL A 165 4.71 -15.95 4.66
N GLN A 166 5.35 -16.91 3.99
CA GLN A 166 4.78 -18.24 3.88
C GLN A 166 4.61 -18.71 5.32
N GLN A 167 3.39 -18.68 5.85
CA GLN A 167 3.09 -19.55 6.98
C GLN A 167 3.40 -20.95 6.46
N ASP A 168 4.51 -21.51 6.95
CA ASP A 168 4.93 -22.85 6.59
C ASP A 168 3.71 -23.75 6.64
N ALA A 169 3.53 -24.49 5.55
CA ALA A 169 2.58 -25.57 5.47
C ALA A 169 3.00 -26.64 6.49
N SER A 170 2.69 -26.38 7.76
CA SER A 170 2.62 -27.39 8.80
C SER A 170 1.39 -28.26 8.48
N LYS A 171 1.63 -29.28 7.67
CA LYS A 171 0.86 -30.52 7.66
C LYS A 171 1.77 -31.65 8.08
#